data_AF-A0AAD9WM49-F1
#
_entry.id   AF-A0AAD9WM49-F1
#
_cell.length_a   1.000
_cell.length_b   1.000
_cell.length_c   1.000
_cell.angle_alpha   90.00
_cell.angle_beta   90.00
_cell.angle_gamma   90.00
#
_symmetry.space_group_name_H-M   'P 1'
#
loop_
_entity.id
_entity.type
_entity.pdbx_description
1 polymer ?
#
loop_
_entity_poly.entity_id
_entity_poly.type
_entity_poly.pdbx_seq_one_letter_code
_entity_poly.pdbx_strand_id
1 'polypeptide(L)'
;MLTLKSQLVGLGIVIRDCLGFVLGASAQRVAANFSYQIVEALEIFRGLTFAVESGLLPIIESDALEVVNLINSGDNISSDVGLIIWDIRDLPHVVAGSVVVFESRKANVVLHQLSKLGMCIDKDQFYMEFALR
;
A
#
# COMPACT_ATOMS: atom_id res chain seq x y z
N MET A 1 23.11 -26.75 -8.75
CA MET A 1 22.96 -25.31 -8.47
C MET A 1 21.47 -25.03 -8.37
N LEU A 2 20.91 -25.09 -7.14
CA LEU A 2 19.47 -24.87 -6.92
C LEU A 2 19.23 -23.36 -6.93
N THR A 3 18.58 -22.86 -7.97
CA THR A 3 18.09 -21.48 -7.99
C THR A 3 16.99 -21.39 -6.95
N LEU A 4 17.29 -20.81 -5.78
CA LEU A 4 16.28 -20.34 -4.84
C LEU A 4 15.40 -19.37 -5.62
N LYS A 5 14.23 -19.82 -6.09
CA LYS A 5 13.17 -18.90 -6.51
C LYS A 5 12.90 -18.04 -5.27
N SER A 6 13.30 -16.78 -5.32
CA SER A 6 12.81 -15.80 -4.36
C SER A 6 11.30 -15.91 -4.36
N GLN A 7 10.71 -16.40 -3.27
CA GLN A 7 9.29 -16.25 -3.09
C GLN A 7 9.07 -14.74 -2.98
N LEU A 8 8.31 -14.16 -3.91
CA LEU A 8 8.01 -12.74 -3.97
C LEU A 8 6.52 -12.59 -3.73
N VAL A 9 6.15 -11.55 -2.99
CA VAL A 9 4.75 -11.13 -2.84
C VAL A 9 4.60 -9.85 -3.62
N GLY A 10 3.55 -9.79 -4.45
CA GLY A 10 3.22 -8.59 -5.19
C GLY A 10 2.33 -7.68 -4.36
N LEU A 11 2.55 -6.39 -4.52
CA LEU A 11 1.79 -5.31 -3.90
C LEU A 11 1.04 -4.57 -5.01
N GLY A 12 -0.21 -4.22 -4.74
CA GLY A 12 -1.07 -3.50 -5.66
C GLY A 12 -1.52 -2.20 -5.03
N ILE A 13 -1.36 -1.08 -5.74
CA ILE A 13 -1.79 0.24 -5.27
C ILE A 13 -2.61 0.89 -6.37
N VAL A 14 -3.72 1.50 -6.00
CA VAL A 14 -4.56 2.32 -6.88
C VAL A 14 -4.85 3.64 -6.17
N ILE A 15 -4.66 4.75 -6.86
CA ILE A 15 -5.04 6.08 -6.42
C ILE A 15 -6.21 6.52 -7.29
N ARG A 16 -7.31 6.93 -6.67
CA ARG A 16 -8.53 7.39 -7.36
C ARG A 16 -8.92 8.78 -6.88
N ASP A 17 -9.60 9.54 -7.74
CA ASP A 17 -10.29 10.75 -7.33
C ASP A 17 -11.65 10.45 -6.67
N CYS A 18 -12.34 11.49 -6.18
CA CYS A 18 -13.64 11.34 -5.52
C CYS A 18 -14.78 10.87 -6.44
N LEU A 19 -14.57 10.86 -7.76
CA LEU A 19 -15.52 10.33 -8.74
C LEU A 19 -15.19 8.87 -9.10
N GLY A 20 -14.10 8.33 -8.56
CA GLY A 20 -13.63 6.97 -8.80
C GLY A 20 -12.72 6.82 -10.03
N PHE A 21 -12.31 7.92 -10.68
CA PHE A 21 -11.33 7.86 -11.78
C PHE A 21 -9.95 7.53 -11.23
N VAL A 22 -9.25 6.60 -11.87
CA VAL A 22 -7.89 6.21 -11.49
C VAL A 22 -6.93 7.33 -11.90
N LEU A 23 -6.30 7.97 -10.92
CA LEU A 23 -5.25 8.98 -11.11
C LEU A 23 -3.86 8.34 -11.20
N GLY A 24 -3.69 7.19 -10.55
CA GLY A 24 -2.43 6.48 -10.54
C GLY A 24 -2.61 5.03 -10.12
N ALA A 25 -1.68 4.19 -10.54
CA ALA A 25 -1.62 2.80 -10.11
C ALA A 25 -0.17 2.35 -10.04
N SER A 26 0.12 1.42 -9.14
CA SER A 26 1.41 0.73 -9.17
C SER A 26 1.26 -0.75 -8.89
N ALA A 27 2.11 -1.52 -9.55
CA ALA A 27 2.33 -2.92 -9.28
C ALA A 27 3.78 -3.05 -8.83
N GLN A 28 3.98 -3.63 -7.65
CA GLN A 28 5.29 -3.69 -7.01
C GLN A 28 5.52 -5.06 -6.40
N ARG A 29 6.73 -5.33 -5.91
CA ARG A 29 7.04 -6.61 -5.24
C ARG A 29 7.97 -6.48 -4.05
N VAL A 30 7.77 -7.37 -3.09
CA VAL A 30 8.59 -7.53 -1.89
C VAL A 30 8.98 -8.99 -1.72
N ALA A 31 9.98 -9.25 -0.90
CA ALA A 31 10.36 -10.61 -0.53
C ALA A 31 9.22 -11.28 0.27
N ALA A 32 8.96 -12.57 0.02
CA ALA A 32 7.87 -13.31 0.67
C ALA A 32 8.24 -13.89 2.04
N ASN A 33 9.39 -13.53 2.60
CA ASN A 33 9.76 -13.90 3.96
C ASN A 33 9.03 -13.05 5.02
N PHE A 34 8.19 -12.10 4.60
CA PHE A 34 7.38 -11.28 5.49
C PHE A 34 6.07 -11.97 5.88
N SER A 35 5.60 -11.66 7.10
CA SER A 35 4.25 -12.04 7.50
C SER A 35 3.22 -11.31 6.64
N TYR A 36 2.03 -11.88 6.51
CA TYR A 36 0.93 -11.26 5.77
C TYR A 36 0.63 -9.83 6.27
N GLN A 37 0.66 -9.64 7.58
CA GLN A 37 0.47 -8.34 8.24
C GLN A 37 1.55 -7.32 7.85
N ILE A 38 2.81 -7.75 7.73
CA ILE A 38 3.91 -6.88 7.26
C ILE A 38 3.70 -6.51 5.79
N VAL A 39 3.28 -7.47 4.95
CA VAL A 39 3.00 -7.21 3.53
C VAL A 39 1.89 -6.16 3.38
N GLU A 40 0.80 -6.28 4.13
CA GLU A 40 -0.30 -5.30 4.13
C GLU A 40 0.15 -3.92 4.61
N ALA A 41 0.93 -3.86 5.69
CA ALA A 41 1.50 -2.61 6.17
C ALA A 41 2.43 -1.97 5.12
N LEU A 42 3.26 -2.77 4.44
CA LEU A 42 4.10 -2.30 3.33
C LEU A 42 3.26 -1.81 2.16
N GLU A 43 2.15 -2.46 1.81
CA GLU A 43 1.28 -2.00 0.73
C GLU A 43 0.70 -0.61 1.04
N ILE A 44 0.23 -0.40 2.28
CA ILE A 44 -0.24 0.91 2.74
C ILE A 44 0.88 1.94 2.71
N PHE A 45 2.05 1.62 3.28
CA PHE A 45 3.20 2.53 3.32
C PHE A 45 3.64 2.95 1.92
N ARG A 46 3.78 1.98 0.99
CA ARG A 46 4.17 2.27 -0.39
C ARG A 46 3.11 3.03 -1.16
N GLY A 47 1.82 2.74 -0.92
CA GLY A 47 0.73 3.48 -1.55
C GLY A 47 0.67 4.93 -1.09
N LEU A 48 0.89 5.15 0.20
CA LEU A 48 0.96 6.47 0.79
C LEU A 48 2.17 7.27 0.26
N THR A 49 3.35 6.66 0.25
CA THR A 49 4.56 7.27 -0.34
C THR A 49 4.33 7.64 -1.80
N PHE A 50 3.74 6.74 -2.60
CA PHE A 50 3.43 7.00 -3.99
C PHE A 50 2.49 8.20 -4.17
N ALA A 51 1.45 8.32 -3.33
CA ALA A 51 0.54 9.45 -3.37
C ALA A 51 1.23 10.77 -2.98
N VAL A 52 2.03 10.77 -1.91
CA VAL A 52 2.77 11.94 -1.42
C VAL A 52 3.79 12.42 -2.45
N GLU A 53 4.58 11.51 -3.02
CA GLU A 53 5.55 11.83 -4.09
C GLU A 53 4.86 12.35 -5.36
N SER A 54 3.60 11.97 -5.58
CA SER A 54 2.76 12.48 -6.66
C SER A 54 2.07 13.81 -6.34
N GLY A 55 2.30 14.40 -5.15
CA GLY A 55 1.69 15.66 -4.72
C GLY A 55 0.20 15.54 -4.33
N LEU A 56 -0.26 14.34 -3.99
CA LEU A 56 -1.65 14.04 -3.63
C LEU A 56 -1.80 13.84 -2.12
N LEU A 57 -2.97 14.18 -1.57
CA LEU A 57 -3.36 13.92 -0.19
C LEU A 57 -4.46 12.83 -0.18
N PRO A 58 -4.11 11.55 0.00
CA PRO A 58 -5.06 10.46 -0.13
C PRO A 58 -5.84 10.20 1.17
N ILE A 59 -7.05 9.65 1.01
CA ILE A 59 -7.67 8.76 2.00
C ILE A 59 -7.19 7.35 1.65
N ILE A 60 -6.75 6.59 2.64
CA ILE A 60 -6.23 5.23 2.41
C ILE A 60 -7.36 4.23 2.65
N GLU A 61 -7.72 3.48 1.62
CA GLU A 61 -8.66 2.36 1.69
C GLU A 61 -7.87 1.05 1.72
N SER A 62 -8.03 0.24 2.77
CA SER A 62 -7.37 -1.06 2.87
C SER A 62 -8.30 -2.13 3.44
N ASP A 63 -8.15 -3.37 2.98
CA ASP A 63 -8.84 -4.56 3.50
C ASP A 63 -8.11 -5.23 4.67
N ALA A 64 -7.02 -4.63 5.12
CA ALA A 64 -6.18 -5.11 6.21
C ALA A 64 -6.68 -4.63 7.57
N LEU A 65 -7.85 -5.11 8.04
CA LEU A 65 -8.49 -4.59 9.26
C LEU A 65 -7.53 -4.51 10.46
N GLU A 66 -6.70 -5.52 10.65
CA GLU A 66 -5.72 -5.56 11.75
C GLU A 66 -4.69 -4.43 11.62
N VAL A 67 -4.12 -4.24 10.43
CA VAL A 67 -3.15 -3.17 10.15
C VAL A 67 -3.80 -1.79 10.27
N VAL A 68 -5.01 -1.60 9.75
CA VAL A 68 -5.77 -0.35 9.88
C VAL A 68 -5.99 0.00 11.36
N ASN A 69 -6.38 -0.99 12.17
CA ASN A 69 -6.56 -0.80 13.60
C ASN A 69 -5.23 -0.44 14.29
N LEU A 70 -4.12 -1.11 13.94
CA LEU A 70 -2.80 -0.79 14.47
C LEU A 70 -2.35 0.62 14.09
N ILE A 71 -2.59 1.08 12.87
CA ILE A 71 -2.27 2.46 12.47
C ILE A 71 -3.06 3.44 13.33
N ASN A 72 -4.37 3.19 13.50
CA ASN A 72 -5.31 4.08 14.16
C ASN A 72 -5.28 4.04 15.70
N SER A 73 -4.77 2.98 16.34
CA SER A 73 -4.81 2.85 17.81
C SER A 73 -3.88 3.81 18.54
N GLY A 74 -2.86 4.34 17.86
CA GLY A 74 -1.84 5.21 18.47
C GLY A 74 -0.86 4.47 19.38
N ASP A 75 -1.05 3.16 19.61
CA ASP A 75 -0.20 2.39 20.52
C ASP A 75 1.21 2.19 19.95
N ASN A 76 2.19 2.09 20.84
CA ASN A 76 3.55 1.66 20.49
C ASN A 76 3.58 0.14 20.36
N ILE A 77 3.98 -0.34 19.19
CA ILE A 77 4.00 -1.77 18.85
C ILE A 77 5.46 -2.23 18.79
N SER A 78 5.87 -3.09 19.72
CA SER A 78 7.22 -3.65 19.77
C SER A 78 7.34 -4.94 18.94
N SER A 79 6.99 -4.88 17.66
CA SER A 79 7.10 -6.00 16.71
C SER A 79 7.60 -5.50 15.35
N ASP A 80 7.97 -6.42 14.46
CA ASP A 80 8.49 -6.08 13.13
C ASP A 80 7.50 -5.22 12.31
N VAL A 81 6.19 -5.49 12.42
CA VAL A 81 5.16 -4.65 11.79
C VAL A 81 5.13 -3.26 12.42
N GLY A 82 5.40 -3.15 13.72
CA GLY A 82 5.41 -1.88 14.45
C GLY A 82 6.40 -0.85 13.89
N LEU A 83 7.52 -1.29 13.32
CA LEU A 83 8.46 -0.41 12.63
C LEU A 83 7.81 0.25 11.40
N ILE A 84 7.10 -0.53 10.59
CA ILE A 84 6.41 0.00 9.40
C ILE A 84 5.22 0.89 9.80
N ILE A 85 4.50 0.52 10.87
CA ILE A 85 3.42 1.36 11.42
C ILE A 85 3.98 2.70 11.89
N TRP A 86 5.16 2.71 12.50
CA TRP A 86 5.83 3.93 12.91
C TRP A 86 6.19 4.80 11.70
N ASP A 87 6.75 4.22 10.64
CA ASP A 87 7.05 4.93 9.38
C ASP A 87 5.78 5.50 8.71
N ILE A 88 4.67 4.76 8.72
CA ILE A 88 3.37 5.22 8.21
C ILE A 88 2.88 6.45 8.99
N ARG A 89 3.04 6.44 10.32
CA ARG A 89 2.63 7.55 11.20
C ARG A 89 3.55 8.76 11.10
N ASP A 90 4.85 8.54 10.87
CA ASP A 90 5.87 9.60 10.79
C ASP A 90 5.88 10.31 9.42
N LEU A 91 5.32 9.69 8.37
CA LEU A 91 5.21 10.30 7.04
C LEU A 91 4.54 11.70 7.15
N PRO A 92 5.30 12.81 6.93
CA PRO A 92 5.03 14.15 7.48
C PRO A 92 3.79 14.87 6.93
N HIS A 93 3.03 14.24 6.04
CA HIS A 93 1.82 14.80 5.42
C HIS A 93 0.54 14.03 5.75
N VAL A 94 0.63 12.92 6.49
CA VAL A 94 -0.52 12.06 6.80
C VAL A 94 -1.34 12.60 7.96
N VAL A 95 -0.68 13.21 8.94
CA VAL A 95 -1.31 13.49 10.23
C VAL A 95 -2.20 14.75 10.21
N ALA A 96 -2.09 15.62 9.21
CA ALA A 96 -2.96 16.79 9.11
C ALA A 96 -4.35 16.51 8.49
N GLY A 97 -4.60 15.29 7.97
CA GLY A 97 -5.93 14.96 7.42
C GLY A 97 -6.09 13.63 6.66
N SER A 98 -5.06 12.80 6.54
CA SER A 98 -5.20 11.47 5.93
C SER A 98 -5.88 10.52 6.89
N VAL A 99 -7.00 9.94 6.46
CA VAL A 99 -7.72 8.91 7.21
C VAL A 99 -7.41 7.55 6.59
N VAL A 100 -7.03 6.58 7.42
CA VAL A 100 -6.95 5.18 7.01
C VAL A 100 -8.28 4.51 7.35
N VAL A 101 -9.02 4.15 6.31
CA VAL A 101 -10.35 3.54 6.39
C VAL A 101 -10.26 2.08 5.96
N PHE A 102 -10.91 1.21 6.74
CA PHE A 102 -11.08 -0.17 6.35
C PHE A 102 -12.17 -0.30 5.29
N GLU A 103 -11.87 -1.02 4.21
CA GLU A 103 -12.85 -1.36 3.18
C GLU A 103 -12.85 -2.86 2.86
N SER A 104 -14.02 -3.39 2.50
CA SER A 104 -14.20 -4.81 2.18
C SER A 104 -13.36 -5.24 0.98
N ARG A 105 -12.67 -6.38 1.09
CA ARG A 105 -11.96 -7.07 -0.02
C ARG A 105 -12.72 -7.13 -1.34
N LYS A 106 -14.04 -7.30 -1.28
CA LYS A 106 -14.87 -7.44 -2.48
C LYS A 106 -14.95 -6.14 -3.30
N ALA A 107 -14.67 -4.99 -2.69
CA ALA A 107 -14.61 -3.70 -3.36
C ALA A 107 -13.29 -3.49 -4.14
N ASN A 108 -12.23 -4.22 -3.76
CA ASN A 108 -10.86 -3.97 -4.24
C ASN A 108 -10.34 -5.04 -5.21
N VAL A 109 -11.19 -5.49 -6.15
CA VAL A 109 -10.81 -6.48 -7.17
C VAL A 109 -9.63 -5.99 -8.03
N VAL A 110 -9.59 -4.70 -8.39
CA VAL A 110 -8.52 -4.11 -9.20
C VAL A 110 -7.18 -4.18 -8.47
N LEU A 111 -7.15 -3.80 -7.19
CA LEU A 111 -5.97 -3.88 -6.34
C LEU A 111 -5.44 -5.31 -6.26
N HIS A 112 -6.31 -6.28 -6.03
CA HIS A 112 -5.92 -7.69 -5.98
C HIS A 112 -5.31 -8.21 -7.30
N GLN A 113 -5.82 -7.77 -8.46
CA GLN A 113 -5.22 -8.13 -9.76
C GLN A 113 -3.87 -7.42 -9.97
N LEU A 114 -3.72 -6.18 -9.50
CA LEU A 114 -2.44 -5.47 -9.50
C LEU A 114 -1.40 -6.15 -8.61
N SER A 115 -1.77 -6.61 -7.42
CA SER A 115 -0.87 -7.39 -6.55
C SER A 115 -0.45 -8.69 -7.24
N LYS A 116 -1.34 -9.35 -8.00
CA LYS A 116 -0.97 -10.50 -8.83
C LYS A 116 0.01 -10.15 -9.94
N LEU A 117 -0.21 -9.03 -10.62
CA LEU A 117 0.72 -8.53 -11.63
C LEU A 117 2.11 -8.25 -11.02
N GLY A 118 2.14 -7.67 -9.81
CA GLY A 118 3.35 -7.42 -9.03
C GLY A 118 4.23 -8.67 -8.82
N MET A 119 3.63 -9.85 -8.68
CA MET A 119 4.36 -11.12 -8.58
C MET A 119 5.05 -11.54 -9.89
N CYS A 120 4.58 -11.04 -11.03
CA CYS A 120 5.05 -11.44 -12.36
C CYS A 120 5.99 -10.43 -13.02
N ILE A 121 6.09 -9.21 -12.51
CA ILE A 121 6.97 -8.16 -13.05
C ILE A 121 8.38 -8.26 -12.46
N ASP A 122 9.39 -7.84 -13.24
CA ASP A 122 10.80 -7.84 -12.82
C ASP A 122 11.23 -6.59 -12.07
N LYS A 123 10.45 -5.50 -12.16
CA LYS A 123 10.71 -4.22 -11.52
C LYS A 123 9.39 -3.58 -11.14
N ASP A 124 9.40 -2.80 -10.06
CA ASP A 124 8.24 -2.02 -9.65
C ASP A 124 7.82 -1.09 -10.79
N GLN A 125 6.52 -1.06 -11.08
CA GLN A 125 5.92 -0.28 -12.15
C GLN A 125 4.94 0.74 -11.58
N PHE A 126 5.03 1.96 -12.07
CA PHE A 126 4.19 3.08 -11.67
C PHE A 126 3.54 3.68 -12.91
N TYR A 127 2.25 3.96 -12.80
CA TYR A 127 1.45 4.65 -13.81
C TYR A 127 0.79 5.86 -13.14
N MET A 128 0.85 7.00 -13.81
CA MET A 128 0.17 8.23 -13.39
C MET A 128 -0.53 8.83 -14.60
N GLU A 129 -1.79 9.19 -14.41
CA GLU A 129 -2.55 9.97 -15.36
C GLU A 129 -2.35 11.46 -15.03
N PHE A 130 -1.83 12.24 -15.98
CA PHE A 130 -1.74 13.68 -15.81
C PHE A 130 -3.15 14.27 -15.85
N ALA A 131 -3.76 14.42 -14.69
CA ALA A 131 -4.94 15.26 -14.56
C ALA A 131 -4.49 16.71 -14.80
N LEU A 132 -4.56 17.17 -16.06
CA LEU A 132 -4.63 18.60 -16.36
C LEU A 132 -5.84 19.14 -15.61
N ARG A 133 -5.60 19.81 -14.48
CA ARG A 133 -6.56 20.72 -13.84
C ARG A 133 -6.12 22.14 -14.08
#